data_AF-A0A7T0BUT2-F1
#
_entry.id   AF-A0A7T0BUT2-F1
#
_cell.length_a   1.000
_cell.length_b   1.000
_cell.length_c   1.000
_cell.angle_alpha   90.00
_cell.angle_beta   90.00
_cell.angle_gamma   90.00
#
_symmetry.space_group_name_H-M   'P 1'
#
loop_
_entity.id
_entity.type
_entity.pdbx_description
1 polymer ?
#
loop_
_entity_poly.entity_id
_entity_poly.type
_entity_poly.pdbx_seq_one_letter_code
_entity_poly.pdbx_strand_id
1 'polypeptide(L)'
;MEESTKDRILKLLELTRSENDGEALNALRKANDIREKEGLQWAELFQLSAPKSVLPPVFRNRPAPPKIVTVEMMFDQIFKRRLSDALHAKMEEMHYTYELTGQLSGDECSMLINTFNGNCA
;
A
#
# COMPACT_ATOMS: atom_id res chain seq x y z
N MET A 1 -32.74 25.82 13.32
CA MET A 1 -32.01 25.26 12.17
C MET A 1 -30.76 24.62 12.74
N GLU A 2 -30.75 23.30 12.86
CA GLU A 2 -29.55 22.57 13.27
C GLU A 2 -28.55 22.64 12.12
N GLU A 3 -27.60 23.56 12.24
CA GLU A 3 -26.41 23.58 11.38
C GLU A 3 -25.66 22.27 11.62
N SER A 4 -25.45 21.48 10.56
CA SER A 4 -24.86 20.15 10.70
C SER A 4 -23.52 20.28 11.41
N THR A 5 -23.22 19.38 12.36
CA THR A 5 -21.92 19.37 13.06
C THR A 5 -20.75 19.34 12.06
N LYS A 6 -20.98 18.79 10.87
CA LYS A 6 -20.04 18.82 9.72
C LYS A 6 -19.78 20.24 9.21
N ASP A 7 -20.82 21.06 9.05
CA ASP A 7 -20.71 22.44 8.58
C ASP A 7 -19.96 23.32 9.60
N ARG A 8 -20.16 23.07 10.90
CA ARG A 8 -19.39 23.72 11.97
C ARG A 8 -17.90 23.39 11.92
N ILE A 9 -17.54 22.14 11.66
CA ILE A 9 -16.14 21.72 11.50
C ILE A 9 -15.55 22.38 10.25
N LEU A 10 -16.27 22.41 9.14
CA LEU A 10 -15.80 23.06 7.91
C LEU A 10 -15.58 24.57 8.10
N LYS A 11 -16.47 25.27 8.79
CA LYS A 11 -16.29 26.70 9.14
C LYS A 11 -15.07 26.94 10.03
N LEU A 12 -14.81 26.07 11.01
CA LEU A 12 -13.60 26.17 11.83
C LEU A 12 -12.33 25.94 11.00
N LEU A 13 -12.38 25.03 10.02
CA LEU A 13 -11.27 24.80 9.11
C LEU A 13 -11.04 25.98 8.16
N GLU A 14 -12.08 26.72 7.75
CA GLU A 14 -11.91 27.94 6.96
C GLU A 14 -11.16 29.05 7.71
N LEU A 15 -11.34 29.14 9.03
CA LEU A 15 -10.60 30.09 9.89
C LEU A 15 -9.09 29.79 9.95
N THR A 16 -8.66 28.59 9.54
CA THR A 16 -7.23 28.24 9.47
C THR A 16 -6.51 28.90 8.29
N ARG A 17 -7.24 29.58 7.41
CA ARG A 17 -6.69 30.41 6.33
C ARG A 17 -6.31 31.82 6.79
N SER A 18 -6.59 32.19 8.05
CA SER A 18 -6.21 33.51 8.56
C SER A 18 -4.69 33.60 8.76
N GLU A 19 -4.13 34.81 8.63
CA GLU A 19 -2.70 35.07 8.82
C GLU A 19 -2.26 34.99 10.30
N ASN A 20 -3.21 34.78 11.22
CA ASN A 20 -2.94 34.66 12.64
C ASN A 20 -2.79 33.18 13.04
N ASP A 21 -1.55 32.72 13.12
CA ASP A 21 -1.19 31.34 13.49
C ASP A 21 -1.88 30.85 14.77
N GLY A 22 -2.01 31.72 15.79
CA GLY A 22 -2.65 31.38 17.06
C GLY A 22 -4.15 31.12 16.95
N GLU A 23 -4.84 31.82 16.05
CA GLU A 23 -6.26 31.65 15.78
C GLU A 23 -6.51 30.38 14.96
N ALA A 24 -5.67 30.14 13.95
CA ALA A 24 -5.68 28.93 13.14
C ALA A 24 -5.47 27.67 13.99
N LEU A 25 -4.49 27.69 14.91
CA LEU A 25 -4.23 26.55 15.81
C LEU A 25 -5.39 26.29 16.78
N ASN A 26 -6.01 27.34 17.32
CA ASN A 26 -7.17 27.20 18.19
C ASN A 26 -8.40 26.68 17.43
N ALA A 27 -8.59 27.10 16.18
CA ALA A 27 -9.65 26.60 15.32
C ALA A 27 -9.44 25.10 14.99
N LEU A 28 -8.21 24.68 14.68
CA LEU A 28 -7.86 23.27 14.47
C LEU A 28 -8.09 22.41 15.71
N ARG A 29 -7.72 22.89 16.89
CA ARG A 29 -7.98 22.17 18.16
C ARG A 29 -9.48 21.96 18.38
N LYS A 30 -10.28 23.02 18.25
CA LYS A 30 -11.74 22.92 18.38
C LYS A 30 -12.38 22.01 17.34
N ALA A 31 -11.90 22.04 16.09
CA ALA A 31 -12.36 21.15 15.04
C ALA A 31 -12.07 19.67 15.37
N ASN A 32 -10.86 19.38 15.88
CA ASN A 32 -10.49 18.06 16.35
C ASN A 32 -11.34 17.58 17.53
N ASP A 33 -11.56 18.43 18.53
CA ASP A 33 -12.35 18.09 19.72
C ASP A 33 -13.80 17.74 19.36
N ILE A 34 -14.41 18.52 18.46
CA ILE A 34 -15.78 18.26 17.98
C ILE A 34 -15.84 16.97 17.18
N ARG A 35 -14.88 16.76 16.27
CA ARG A 35 -14.78 15.54 15.47
C ARG A 35 -14.64 14.30 16.36
N GLU A 36 -13.77 14.36 17.38
CA GLU A 36 -13.53 13.24 18.30
C GLU A 36 -14.74 12.92 19.17
N LYS A 37 -15.45 13.94 19.68
CA LYS A 37 -16.69 13.75 20.45
C LYS A 37 -17.79 13.07 19.66
N GLU A 38 -17.87 13.35 18.37
CA GLU A 38 -18.89 12.78 17.47
C GLU A 38 -18.44 11.47 16.82
N GLY A 39 -17.21 11.01 17.06
CA GLY A 39 -16.67 9.79 16.46
C GLY A 39 -16.50 9.83 14.94
N LEU A 40 -16.47 11.02 14.33
CA LEU A 40 -16.44 11.19 12.88
C LEU A 40 -15.03 11.01 12.32
N GLN A 41 -14.92 10.36 11.16
CA GLN A 41 -13.64 10.25 10.46
C GLN A 41 -13.42 11.47 9.56
N TRP A 42 -12.17 11.94 9.46
CA TRP A 42 -11.82 13.03 8.54
C TRP A 42 -12.24 12.74 7.09
N ALA A 43 -12.13 11.47 6.67
CA ALA A 43 -12.55 11.03 5.34
C ALA A 43 -14.03 11.32 5.07
N GLU A 44 -14.91 11.16 6.06
CA GLU A 44 -16.35 11.36 5.94
C GLU A 44 -16.74 12.84 5.89
N LEU A 45 -15.92 13.70 6.50
CA LEU A 45 -16.10 15.16 6.49
C LEU A 45 -15.73 15.76 5.13
N PHE A 46 -14.66 15.26 4.50
CA PHE A 46 -14.18 15.78 3.21
C PHE A 46 -14.79 15.09 1.98
N GLN A 47 -15.50 13.97 2.14
CA GLN A 47 -16.21 13.31 1.05
C GLN A 47 -17.30 14.18 0.41
N LEU A 48 -17.89 15.11 1.17
CA LEU A 48 -18.94 16.02 0.70
C LEU A 48 -18.39 17.35 0.14
N SER A 49 -17.19 17.76 0.55
CA SER A 49 -16.65 19.09 0.26
C SER A 49 -15.57 19.14 -0.84
N ALA A 50 -15.04 17.98 -1.27
CA ALA A 50 -14.03 17.95 -2.32
C ALA A 50 -14.67 17.80 -3.72
N PRO A 51 -14.59 18.83 -4.61
CA PRO A 51 -14.87 18.61 -6.01
C PRO A 51 -13.88 17.58 -6.55
N LYS A 52 -14.38 16.42 -7.01
CA LYS A 52 -13.58 15.34 -7.61
C LYS A 52 -12.70 15.80 -8.79
N SER A 53 -12.91 17.02 -9.30
CA SER A 53 -12.17 17.63 -10.40
C SER A 53 -10.86 18.34 -10.02
N VAL A 54 -10.54 18.50 -8.73
CA VAL A 54 -9.33 19.26 -8.27
C VAL A 54 -8.27 18.35 -7.64
N LEU A 55 -8.42 17.03 -7.76
CA LEU A 55 -7.30 16.14 -7.40
C LEU A 55 -6.12 16.46 -8.33
N PRO A 56 -4.94 16.80 -7.79
CA PRO A 56 -3.75 16.99 -8.63
C PRO A 56 -3.56 15.73 -9.47
N PRO A 57 -3.11 15.86 -10.74
CA PRO A 57 -2.91 14.71 -11.60
C PRO A 57 -2.07 13.70 -10.84
N VAL A 58 -2.60 12.47 -10.74
CA VAL A 58 -1.95 11.34 -10.07
C VAL A 58 -0.48 11.38 -10.45
N PHE A 59 0.39 11.63 -9.47
CA PHE A 59 1.82 11.69 -9.68
C PHE A 59 2.23 10.45 -10.47
N ARG A 60 2.55 10.64 -11.76
CA ARG A 60 2.95 9.57 -12.69
C ARG A 60 4.25 8.88 -12.25
N ASN A 61 4.88 9.41 -11.21
CA ASN A 61 6.13 8.93 -10.61
C ASN A 61 5.94 8.27 -9.24
N ARG A 62 4.72 7.83 -8.86
CA ARG A 62 4.64 6.89 -7.73
C ARG A 62 5.38 5.62 -8.18
N PRO A 63 6.49 5.22 -7.53
CA PRO A 63 7.13 3.95 -7.85
C PRO A 63 6.06 2.88 -7.76
N ALA A 64 6.03 1.99 -8.75
CA ALA A 64 5.09 0.88 -8.75
C ALA A 64 5.14 0.20 -7.39
N PRO A 65 3.99 -0.17 -6.79
CA PRO A 65 4.00 -0.90 -5.55
C PRO A 65 4.94 -2.09 -5.70
N PRO A 66 5.82 -2.35 -4.70
CA PRO A 66 6.78 -3.43 -4.81
C PRO A 66 6.02 -4.71 -5.14
N LYS A 67 6.40 -5.36 -6.24
CA LYS A 67 5.84 -6.66 -6.58
C LYS A 67 6.36 -7.63 -5.53
N ILE A 68 5.50 -8.00 -4.58
CA ILE A 68 5.81 -9.07 -3.62
C ILE A 68 5.91 -10.35 -4.46
N VAL A 69 7.12 -10.89 -4.57
CA VAL A 69 7.37 -12.15 -5.27
C VAL A 69 7.29 -13.26 -4.22
N THR A 70 6.35 -14.18 -4.39
CA THR A 70 6.25 -15.38 -3.55
C THR A 70 7.08 -16.52 -4.13
N VAL A 71 7.41 -17.51 -3.28
CA VAL A 71 8.15 -18.71 -3.68
C VAL A 71 7.41 -19.47 -4.79
N GLU A 72 6.09 -19.62 -4.68
CA GLU A 72 5.22 -20.22 -5.70
C GLU A 72 5.31 -19.49 -7.04
N MET A 73 5.25 -18.15 -7.00
CA MET A 73 5.40 -17.33 -8.21
C MET A 73 6.78 -17.49 -8.86
N MET A 74 7.83 -17.77 -8.07
CA MET A 74 9.16 -18.05 -8.61
C MET A 74 9.17 -19.38 -9.35
N PHE A 75 8.64 -20.45 -8.76
CA PHE A 75 8.53 -21.76 -9.41
C PHE A 75 7.73 -21.70 -10.71
N ASP A 76 6.55 -21.08 -10.68
CA ASP A 76 5.70 -20.90 -11.86
C ASP A 76 6.42 -20.19 -13.01
N GLN A 77 7.22 -19.17 -12.69
CA GLN A 77 7.98 -18.43 -13.70
C GLN A 77 9.20 -19.21 -14.19
N ILE A 78 9.81 -20.03 -13.34
CA ILE A 78 10.94 -20.89 -13.70
C ILE A 78 10.48 -22.03 -14.62
N PHE A 79 9.37 -22.71 -14.31
CA PHE A 79 8.83 -23.79 -15.15
C PHE A 79 8.32 -23.30 -16.51
N LYS A 80 7.94 -22.04 -16.63
CA LYS A 80 7.59 -21.42 -17.93
C LYS A 80 8.82 -21.15 -18.82
N ARG A 81 10.04 -21.19 -18.27
CA ARG A 81 11.28 -20.98 -19.02
C ARG A 81 11.81 -22.31 -19.55
N ARG A 82 12.59 -22.24 -20.63
CA ARG A 82 13.36 -23.40 -21.09
C ARG A 82 14.60 -23.54 -20.22
N LEU A 83 14.57 -24.52 -19.33
CA LEU A 83 15.70 -24.91 -18.49
C LEU A 83 16.36 -26.16 -19.08
N SER A 84 17.61 -26.45 -18.70
CA SER A 84 18.21 -27.76 -18.94
C SER A 84 17.48 -28.84 -18.15
N ASP A 85 17.39 -30.06 -18.68
CA ASP A 85 16.69 -31.19 -18.05
C ASP A 85 17.13 -31.45 -16.60
N ALA A 86 18.43 -31.34 -16.31
CA ALA A 86 18.97 -31.51 -14.96
C ALA A 86 18.49 -30.43 -13.97
N LEU A 87 18.37 -29.18 -14.44
CA LEU A 87 17.88 -28.06 -13.64
C LEU A 87 16.36 -28.13 -13.46
N HIS A 88 15.63 -28.59 -14.49
CA HIS A 88 14.20 -28.82 -14.39
C HIS A 88 13.86 -29.88 -13.34
N ALA A 89 14.55 -31.04 -13.37
CA ALA A 89 14.37 -32.09 -12.38
C ALA A 89 14.64 -31.61 -10.95
N LYS A 90 15.69 -30.80 -10.76
CA LYS A 90 16.03 -30.22 -9.46
C LYS A 90 15.00 -29.19 -8.98
N MET A 91 14.44 -28.38 -9.88
CA MET A 91 13.37 -27.43 -9.55
C MET A 91 12.07 -28.16 -9.18
N GLU A 92 11.78 -29.28 -9.83
CA GLU A 92 10.63 -30.13 -9.53
C GLU A 92 10.76 -30.81 -8.15
N GLU A 93 11.94 -31.31 -7.81
CA GLU A 93 12.25 -31.84 -6.48
C GLU A 93 12.07 -30.78 -5.37
N MET A 94 12.59 -29.57 -5.59
CA MET A 94 12.42 -28.47 -4.63
C MET A 94 10.96 -28.01 -4.53
N HIS A 95 10.22 -27.98 -5.65
CA HIS A 95 8.79 -27.63 -5.65
C HIS A 95 8.00 -28.63 -4.82
N TYR A 96 8.23 -29.93 -5.03
CA TYR A 96 7.60 -31.00 -4.24
C TYR A 96 7.93 -30.89 -2.75
N THR A 97 9.20 -30.63 -2.43
CA THR A 97 9.64 -30.47 -1.03
C THR A 97 8.97 -29.26 -0.36
N TYR A 98 8.85 -28.14 -1.09
CA TYR A 98 8.16 -26.95 -0.63
C TYR A 98 6.65 -27.17 -0.44
N GLU A 99 5.98 -27.88 -1.36
CA GLU A 99 4.56 -28.23 -1.20
C GLU A 99 4.32 -29.12 0.04
N LEU A 100 5.26 -30.03 0.33
CA LEU A 100 5.15 -30.95 1.47
C LEU A 100 5.44 -30.27 2.82
N THR A 101 6.44 -29.40 2.86
CA THR A 101 6.98 -28.86 4.14
C THR A 101 6.67 -27.38 4.37
N GLY A 102 6.27 -26.66 3.33
CA GLY A 102 6.10 -25.20 3.33
C GLY A 102 7.41 -24.43 3.51
N GLN A 103 8.56 -25.10 3.44
CA GLN A 103 9.87 -24.52 3.72
C GLN A 103 10.91 -25.01 2.71
N LEU A 104 11.91 -24.16 2.46
CA LEU A 104 13.11 -24.50 1.70
C LEU A 104 14.31 -24.19 2.57
N SER A 105 15.36 -25.00 2.46
CA SER A 105 16.64 -24.71 3.09
C SER A 105 17.27 -23.43 2.51
N GLY A 106 18.26 -22.87 3.21
CA GLY A 106 18.94 -21.64 2.77
C GLY A 106 19.61 -21.79 1.38
N ASP A 107 20.15 -22.98 1.10
CA ASP A 107 20.82 -23.28 -0.18
C ASP A 107 19.79 -23.43 -1.31
N GLU A 108 18.65 -24.08 -1.05
CA GLU A 108 17.54 -24.23 -2.00
C GLU A 108 16.88 -22.88 -2.30
N CYS A 109 16.66 -22.03 -1.29
CA CYS A 109 16.19 -20.66 -1.47
C CYS A 109 17.15 -19.86 -2.37
N SER A 110 18.46 -19.96 -2.11
CA SER A 110 19.47 -19.27 -2.91
C SER A 110 19.49 -19.76 -4.36
N MET A 111 19.35 -21.09 -4.56
CA MET A 111 19.25 -21.69 -5.88
C MET A 111 17.99 -21.24 -6.64
N LEU A 112 16.84 -21.20 -5.96
CA LEU A 112 15.58 -20.72 -6.52
C LEU A 112 15.70 -19.26 -6.95
N ILE A 113 16.24 -18.39 -6.11
CA ILE A 113 16.43 -16.97 -6.40
C ILE A 113 17.40 -16.77 -7.57
N ASN A 114 18.52 -17.49 -7.60
CA ASN A 114 19.49 -17.40 -8.68
C ASN A 114 18.90 -17.87 -10.02
N THR A 115 18.13 -18.95 -10.00
CA THR A 115 17.44 -19.48 -11.18
C THR A 115 16.34 -18.54 -11.65
N PHE A 116 15.58 -17.96 -10.71
CA PHE A 116 14.57 -16.95 -10.98
C PHE A 116 15.15 -15.70 -11.63
N ASN A 117 16.32 -15.25 -11.17
CA ASN A 117 17.03 -14.09 -11.74
C ASN A 117 17.73 -14.40 -13.07
N GLY A 118 17.81 -15.67 -13.47
CA GLY A 118 18.53 -16.08 -14.68
C GLY A 118 20.05 -15.99 -14.53
N ASN A 119 20.56 -15.97 -13.29
CA ASN A 119 22.00 -15.95 -12.98
C ASN A 119 22.62 -17.35 -12.99
N CYS A 120 21.95 -18.33 -13.59
CA CYS A 120 22.50 -19.66 -13.77
C CYS A 120 23.55 -19.62 -14.89
N ALA A 121 24.81 -19.74 -14.49
CA ALA A 121 25.93 -20.08 -15.39
C ALA A 121 25.75 -21.49 -15.97
#